data_AF-A0A1B6CPG1-F1
#
_entry.id   AF-A0A1B6CPG1-F1
#
_cell.length_a   1.000
_cell.length_b   1.000
_cell.length_c   1.000
_cell.angle_alpha   90.00
_cell.angle_beta   90.00
_cell.angle_gamma   90.00
#
_symmetry.space_group_name_H-M   'P 1'
#
loop_
_entity.id
_entity.type
_entity.pdbx_description
1 polymer ?
#
loop_
_entity_poly.entity_id
_entity_poly.type
_entity_poly.pdbx_seq_one_letter_code
_entity_poly.pdbx_strand_id
1 'polypeptide(L)'
;SFLNLIQHCLMLIGCLGLVVASYYWFLIPTVILGLFTFYIFSTCLPTTKALETIESALWRPVEAHFVMSEDEIVTLRSLKASEFYRRQFAEHQDRHTSSLFLLQSATEAISLWLSLACVVYTTCITFAFYLLNVERSIVALATYSCLVMTNMLPFVVTDSTLASRLLETAGRMILTGELPQETSANLINSGVDNNACKLIHLVYSGI
;
A
#
# COMPACT_ATOMS: atom_id res chain seq x y z
N SER A 1 -2.44 -0.52 -13.14
CA SER A 1 -1.59 -0.14 -12.00
C SER A 1 -0.18 -0.67 -12.09
N PHE A 2 0.07 -1.98 -12.24
CA PHE A 2 1.45 -2.50 -12.42
C PHE A 2 2.21 -1.86 -13.60
N LEU A 3 1.54 -1.66 -14.74
CA LEU A 3 2.12 -0.95 -15.89
C LEU A 3 2.49 0.50 -15.55
N ASN A 4 1.62 1.21 -14.81
CA ASN A 4 1.89 2.58 -14.36
C ASN A 4 3.10 2.61 -13.42
N LEU A 5 3.19 1.68 -12.47
CA LEU A 5 4.35 1.53 -11.59
C LEU A 5 5.64 1.33 -12.39
N ILE A 6 5.64 0.40 -13.34
CA ILE A 6 6.79 0.13 -14.20
C ILE A 6 7.16 1.37 -15.01
N GLN A 7 6.18 2.07 -15.58
CA GLN A 7 6.38 3.30 -16.33
C GLN A 7 7.01 4.40 -15.47
N HIS A 8 6.49 4.64 -14.26
CA HIS A 8 7.03 5.64 -13.35
C HIS A 8 8.46 5.29 -12.88
N CYS A 9 8.73 4.02 -12.59
CA CYS A 9 10.07 3.53 -12.25
C CYS A 9 11.07 3.71 -13.40
N LEU A 10 10.68 3.36 -14.64
CA LEU A 10 11.52 3.59 -15.82
C LEU A 10 11.81 5.07 -16.03
N MET A 11 10.80 5.93 -15.85
CA MET A 11 10.95 7.36 -16.03
C MET A 11 11.90 7.96 -14.98
N LEU A 12 11.86 7.47 -13.74
CA LEU A 12 12.77 7.86 -12.67
C LEU A 12 14.21 7.46 -12.98
N ILE A 13 14.44 6.23 -13.46
CA ILE A 13 15.77 5.77 -13.90
C ILE A 13 16.28 6.62 -15.08
N GLY A 14 15.40 6.93 -16.05
CA GLY A 14 15.73 7.79 -17.18
C GLY A 14 16.13 9.21 -16.77
N CYS A 15 15.39 9.81 -15.83
CA CYS A 15 15.73 11.14 -15.30
C CYS A 15 17.06 11.14 -14.56
N LEU A 16 17.33 10.13 -13.73
CA LEU A 16 18.63 9.95 -13.08
C LEU A 16 19.77 9.81 -14.10
N GLY A 17 19.55 9.04 -15.18
CA GLY A 17 20.49 8.90 -16.28
C GLY A 17 20.82 10.23 -16.96
N LEU A 18 19.81 11.06 -17.23
CA LEU A 18 19.98 12.39 -17.82
C LEU A 18 20.77 13.35 -16.91
N VAL A 19 20.53 13.29 -15.60
CA VAL A 19 21.28 14.10 -14.62
C VAL A 19 22.76 13.71 -14.61
N VAL A 20 23.07 12.40 -14.59
CA VAL A 20 24.46 11.91 -14.61
C VAL A 20 25.15 12.23 -15.94
N ALA A 21 24.44 12.10 -17.06
CA ALA A 21 24.96 12.45 -18.39
C ALA A 21 25.27 13.94 -18.54
N SER A 22 24.58 14.81 -17.79
CA SER A 22 24.81 16.26 -17.83
C SER A 22 26.16 16.63 -17.20
N TYR A 23 26.49 16.06 -16.04
CA TYR A 23 27.79 16.28 -15.40
C TYR A 23 28.11 15.20 -14.35
N TYR A 24 29.19 14.45 -14.58
CA TYR A 24 29.57 13.28 -13.77
C TYR A 24 29.77 13.58 -12.27
N TRP A 25 30.22 14.79 -11.92
CA TRP A 25 30.50 15.14 -10.53
C TRP A 25 29.24 15.23 -9.64
N PHE A 26 28.05 15.38 -10.24
CA PHE A 26 26.79 15.37 -9.49
C PHE A 26 26.33 13.96 -9.09
N LEU A 27 27.08 12.92 -9.45
CA LEU A 27 26.84 11.56 -8.95
C LEU A 27 26.95 11.51 -7.42
N ILE A 28 27.89 12.26 -6.83
CA ILE A 28 28.10 12.32 -5.37
C ILE A 28 26.84 12.82 -4.64
N PRO A 29 26.28 14.01 -4.93
CA PRO A 29 25.05 14.48 -4.28
C PRO A 29 23.84 13.60 -4.62
N THR A 30 23.80 12.96 -5.80
CA THR A 30 22.75 11.98 -6.14
C THR A 30 22.80 10.77 -5.20
N VAL A 31 24.00 10.23 -4.91
CA VAL A 31 24.18 9.10 -3.99
C VAL A 31 23.79 9.50 -2.56
N ILE A 32 24.15 10.71 -2.12
CA ILE A 32 23.76 11.22 -0.79
C ILE A 32 22.23 11.30 -0.67
N LEU A 33 21.55 11.84 -1.69
CA LEU A 33 20.08 11.89 -1.73
C LEU A 33 19.48 10.47 -1.72
N GLY A 34 20.07 9.54 -2.48
CA GLY A 34 19.64 8.14 -2.51
C GLY A 34 19.77 7.47 -1.14
N LEU A 35 20.85 7.72 -0.42
CA LEU A 35 21.06 7.16 0.92
C LEU A 35 20.09 7.78 1.95
N PHE A 36 19.84 9.08 1.87
CA PHE A 36 18.81 9.75 2.67
C PHE A 36 17.42 9.17 2.40
N THR A 37 17.08 8.99 1.13
CA THR A 37 15.81 8.40 0.71
C THR A 37 15.67 6.97 1.23
N PHE A 38 16.74 6.15 1.12
CA PHE A 38 16.76 4.80 1.63
C PHE A 38 16.53 4.74 3.15
N TYR A 39 17.07 5.70 3.91
CA TYR A 39 16.82 5.79 5.35
C TYR A 39 15.35 6.05 5.68
N ILE A 40 14.69 6.96 4.95
CA ILE A 40 13.25 7.22 5.08
C ILE A 40 12.45 5.95 4.78
N PHE A 41 12.72 5.29 3.64
CA PHE A 41 12.05 4.04 3.28
C PHE A 41 12.25 2.96 4.33
N SER A 42 13.47 2.76 4.83
CA SER A 42 13.77 1.73 5.83
C SER A 42 12.97 1.92 7.12
N THR A 43 12.70 3.16 7.52
CA THR A 43 11.97 3.46 8.75
C THR A 43 10.45 3.41 8.53
N CYS A 44 9.98 3.89 7.38
CA CYS A 44 8.56 4.03 7.10
C CYS A 44 7.90 2.75 6.57
N LEU A 45 8.60 1.95 5.76
CA LEU A 45 8.09 0.69 5.21
C LEU A 45 7.53 -0.29 6.25
N PRO A 46 8.23 -0.63 7.36
CA PRO A 46 7.69 -1.55 8.36
C PRO A 46 6.43 -0.98 9.02
N THR A 47 6.37 0.34 9.21
CA THR A 47 5.21 1.02 9.79
C THR A 47 4.00 0.94 8.87
N THR A 48 4.18 1.24 7.57
CA THR A 48 3.10 1.13 6.57
C THR A 48 2.61 -0.30 6.45
N LYS A 49 3.51 -1.30 6.45
CA LYS A 49 3.15 -2.72 6.39
C LYS A 49 2.35 -3.18 7.61
N ALA A 50 2.71 -2.70 8.80
CA ALA A 50 1.93 -2.98 10.01
C ALA A 50 0.52 -2.38 9.92
N LEU A 51 0.36 -1.14 9.42
CA LEU A 51 -0.96 -0.54 9.21
C LEU A 51 -1.78 -1.26 8.13
N GLU A 52 -1.16 -1.69 7.03
CA GLU A 52 -1.81 -2.51 5.99
C GLU A 52 -2.36 -3.82 6.57
N THR A 53 -1.63 -4.44 7.50
CA THR A 53 -2.06 -5.66 8.19
C THR A 53 -3.26 -5.39 9.11
N ILE A 54 -3.26 -4.27 9.83
CA ILE A 54 -4.39 -3.89 10.71
C ILE A 54 -5.65 -3.56 9.90
N GLU A 55 -5.50 -2.79 8.82
CA GLU A 55 -6.60 -2.46 7.92
C GLU A 55 -7.23 -3.73 7.34
N SER A 56 -6.40 -4.63 6.80
CA SER A 56 -6.89 -5.90 6.24
C SER A 56 -7.57 -6.77 7.30
N ALA A 57 -7.08 -6.79 8.55
CA ALA A 57 -7.76 -7.49 9.64
C ALA A 57 -9.13 -6.89 9.98
N LEU A 58 -9.28 -5.56 9.94
CA LEU A 58 -10.53 -4.84 10.19
C LEU A 58 -11.53 -4.96 9.02
N TRP A 59 -11.05 -5.09 7.79
CA TRP A 59 -11.89 -5.23 6.60
C TRP A 59 -12.61 -6.58 6.51
N ARG A 60 -11.91 -7.68 6.83
CA ARG A 60 -12.44 -9.05 6.74
C ARG A 60 -13.79 -9.29 7.43
N PRO A 61 -14.03 -8.86 8.70
CA PRO A 61 -15.32 -9.04 9.35
C PRO A 61 -16.43 -8.20 8.70
N VAL A 62 -16.13 -7.00 8.19
CA VAL A 62 -17.09 -6.16 7.46
C VAL A 62 -17.53 -6.84 6.17
N GLU A 63 -16.58 -7.38 5.41
CA GLU A 63 -16.85 -8.13 4.18
C GLU A 63 -17.66 -9.40 4.44
N ALA A 64 -17.28 -10.18 5.45
CA ALA A 64 -18.03 -11.37 5.85
C ALA A 64 -19.48 -11.03 6.27
N HIS A 65 -19.68 -9.92 6.98
CA HIS A 65 -21.00 -9.47 7.38
C HIS A 65 -21.86 -9.04 6.19
N PHE A 66 -21.27 -8.42 5.15
CA PHE A 66 -21.99 -8.08 3.93
C PHE A 66 -22.45 -9.32 3.16
N VAL A 67 -21.57 -10.30 2.97
CA VAL A 67 -21.89 -11.56 2.28
C VAL A 67 -22.97 -12.33 3.04
N MET A 68 -22.88 -12.41 4.36
CA MET A 68 -23.89 -13.05 5.21
C MET A 68 -25.20 -12.26 5.27
N SER A 69 -25.13 -10.93 5.27
CA SER A 69 -26.31 -10.08 5.29
C SER A 69 -27.17 -10.28 4.05
N GLU A 70 -26.59 -10.44 2.86
CA GLU A 70 -27.34 -10.57 1.60
C GLU A 70 -28.41 -11.70 1.65
N ASP A 71 -28.09 -12.81 2.31
CA ASP A 71 -29.01 -13.93 2.54
C ASP A 71 -29.94 -13.72 3.76
N GLU A 72 -29.54 -12.90 4.74
CA GLU A 72 -30.24 -12.72 6.02
C GLU A 72 -31.13 -11.46 6.11
N ILE A 73 -31.13 -10.54 5.12
CA ILE A 73 -31.91 -9.27 5.21
C ILE A 73 -33.41 -9.51 5.45
N VAL A 74 -33.96 -10.57 4.84
CA VAL A 74 -35.40 -10.91 4.95
C VAL A 74 -35.74 -11.49 6.32
N THR A 75 -34.89 -12.34 6.90
CA THR A 75 -35.07 -12.91 8.24
C THR A 75 -34.81 -11.89 9.35
N LEU A 76 -33.88 -10.97 9.14
CA LEU A 76 -33.57 -9.91 10.12
C LEU A 76 -34.70 -8.88 10.25
N ARG A 77 -35.41 -8.62 9.14
CA ARG A 77 -36.61 -7.76 9.11
C ARG A 77 -37.78 -8.41 9.85
N SER A 78 -37.94 -9.73 9.79
CA SER A 78 -39.01 -10.44 10.51
C SER A 78 -38.76 -10.51 12.02
N LEU A 79 -37.50 -10.47 12.46
CA LEU A 79 -37.08 -10.49 13.86
C LEU A 79 -37.10 -9.12 14.57
N LYS A 80 -37.42 -8.01 13.87
CA LYS A 80 -37.33 -6.62 14.39
C LYS A 80 -35.97 -6.25 15.00
N ALA A 81 -34.90 -6.98 14.68
CA ALA A 81 -33.56 -6.80 15.22
C ALA A 81 -32.68 -5.81 14.43
N SER A 82 -33.26 -5.08 13.46
CA SER A 82 -32.54 -4.24 12.50
C SER A 82 -31.74 -3.10 13.13
N GLU A 83 -32.23 -2.47 14.20
CA GLU A 83 -31.51 -1.37 14.88
C GLU A 83 -30.24 -1.84 15.61
N PHE A 84 -30.29 -3.02 16.23
CA PHE A 84 -29.12 -3.60 16.92
C PHE A 84 -28.01 -3.97 15.93
N TYR A 85 -28.38 -4.62 14.81
CA TYR A 85 -27.45 -4.98 13.74
C TYR A 85 -26.85 -3.74 13.06
N ARG A 86 -27.67 -2.71 12.80
CA ARG A 86 -27.19 -1.45 12.21
C ARG A 86 -26.13 -0.78 13.09
N ARG A 87 -26.29 -0.83 14.41
CA ARG A 87 -25.32 -0.26 15.35
C ARG A 87 -24.00 -1.03 15.35
N GLN A 88 -24.04 -2.37 15.33
CA GLN A 88 -22.83 -3.19 15.25
C GLN A 88 -22.08 -2.99 13.93
N PHE A 89 -22.81 -2.93 12.82
CA PHE A 89 -22.21 -2.69 11.51
C PHE A 89 -21.53 -1.30 11.44
N ALA A 90 -22.20 -0.26 11.96
CA ALA A 90 -21.64 1.09 12.02
C ALA A 90 -20.33 1.14 12.84
N GLU A 91 -20.25 0.39 13.94
CA GLU A 91 -19.03 0.34 14.77
C GLU A 91 -17.85 -0.31 14.03
N HIS A 92 -18.09 -1.40 13.29
CA HIS A 92 -17.04 -2.03 12.48
C HIS A 92 -16.58 -1.12 11.33
N GLN A 93 -17.52 -0.43 10.68
CA GLN A 93 -17.21 0.51 9.60
C GLN A 93 -16.39 1.69 10.09
N ASP A 94 -16.73 2.28 11.25
CA ASP A 94 -15.99 3.41 11.82
C ASP A 94 -14.53 3.05 12.14
N ARG A 95 -14.31 1.87 12.74
CA ARG A 95 -12.95 1.36 13.02
C ARG A 95 -12.15 1.10 11.74
N HIS A 96 -12.76 0.48 10.73
CA HIS A 96 -12.10 0.25 9.43
C HIS A 96 -11.75 1.58 8.75
N THR A 97 -12.69 2.52 8.65
CA THR A 97 -12.48 3.83 8.03
C THR A 97 -11.41 4.64 8.76
N SER A 98 -11.37 4.58 10.09
CA SER A 98 -10.30 5.22 10.89
C SER A 98 -8.91 4.65 10.54
N SER A 99 -8.77 3.32 10.49
CA SER A 99 -7.51 2.67 10.11
C SER A 99 -7.08 3.01 8.69
N LEU A 100 -8.04 3.03 7.74
CA LEU A 100 -7.79 3.38 6.36
C LEU A 100 -7.32 4.83 6.22
N PHE A 101 -7.92 5.76 6.97
CA PHE A 101 -7.49 7.16 6.98
C PHE A 101 -6.06 7.34 7.52
N LEU A 102 -5.69 6.61 8.58
CA LEU A 102 -4.33 6.63 9.11
C LEU A 102 -3.31 6.12 8.09
N LEU A 103 -3.64 5.06 7.37
CA LEU A 103 -2.78 4.46 6.37
C LEU A 103 -2.62 5.34 5.12
N GLN A 104 -3.71 5.98 4.67
CA GLN A 104 -3.65 6.99 3.63
C GLN A 104 -2.76 8.17 4.06
N SER A 105 -2.97 8.67 5.27
CA SER A 105 -2.19 9.79 5.82
C SER A 105 -0.70 9.45 5.96
N ALA A 106 -0.37 8.22 6.38
CA ALA A 106 1.00 7.75 6.47
C ALA A 106 1.67 7.64 5.08
N THR A 107 0.94 7.15 4.08
CA THR A 107 1.45 7.03 2.69
C THR A 107 1.74 8.40 2.09
N GLU A 108 0.82 9.36 2.26
CA GLU A 108 1.00 10.75 1.81
C GLU A 108 2.15 11.44 2.54
N ALA A 109 2.32 11.22 3.85
CA ALA A 109 3.43 11.78 4.60
C ALA A 109 4.79 11.33 4.04
N ILE A 110 4.94 10.05 3.69
CA ILE A 110 6.17 9.52 3.08
C ILE A 110 6.45 10.20 1.74
N SER A 111 5.42 10.33 0.89
CA SER A 111 5.50 11.01 -0.40
C SER A 111 5.91 12.48 -0.28
N LEU A 112 5.41 13.17 0.75
CA LEU A 112 5.76 14.56 1.05
C LEU A 112 7.21 14.70 1.50
N TRP A 113 7.68 13.86 2.43
CA TRP A 113 9.08 13.88 2.88
C TRP A 113 10.06 13.61 1.73
N LEU A 114 9.72 12.69 0.85
CA LEU A 114 10.52 12.36 -0.32
C LEU A 114 10.56 13.50 -1.34
N SER A 115 9.40 14.11 -1.61
CA SER A 115 9.30 15.29 -2.49
C SER A 115 10.08 16.49 -1.94
N LEU A 116 9.98 16.73 -0.62
CA LEU A 116 10.70 17.82 0.04
C LEU A 116 12.22 17.66 -0.12
N ALA A 117 12.75 16.45 0.11
CA ALA A 117 14.16 16.15 -0.07
C ALA A 117 14.61 16.38 -1.53
N CYS A 118 13.78 15.98 -2.50
CA CYS A 118 14.06 16.16 -3.92
C CYS A 118 14.05 17.63 -4.35
N VAL A 119 13.16 18.46 -3.79
CA VAL A 119 13.14 19.92 -4.03
C VAL A 119 14.41 20.58 -3.49
N VAL A 120 14.83 20.24 -2.26
CA VAL A 120 16.08 20.75 -1.67
C VAL A 120 17.29 20.35 -2.53
N TYR A 121 17.33 19.11 -3.01
CA TYR A 121 18.35 18.65 -3.93
C TYR A 121 18.36 19.43 -5.26
N THR A 122 17.19 19.60 -5.88
CA THR A 122 17.04 20.30 -7.16
C THR A 122 17.50 21.76 -7.04
N THR A 123 17.09 22.45 -5.99
CA THR A 123 17.50 23.84 -5.73
C THR A 123 19.01 23.97 -5.52
N CYS A 124 19.62 23.04 -4.78
CA CYS A 124 21.08 23.02 -4.59
C CYS A 124 21.83 22.81 -5.92
N ILE A 125 21.39 21.88 -6.77
CA ILE A 125 22.03 21.61 -8.06
C ILE A 125 21.86 22.78 -9.02
N THR A 126 20.66 23.35 -9.13
CA THR A 126 20.42 24.51 -9.99
C THR A 126 21.27 25.70 -9.55
N PHE A 127 21.45 25.92 -8.24
CA PHE A 127 22.34 26.96 -7.73
C PHE A 127 23.82 26.67 -8.06
N ALA A 128 24.26 25.41 -7.94
CA ALA A 128 25.62 25.01 -8.31
C ALA A 128 25.90 25.24 -9.81
N PHE A 129 24.95 24.90 -10.69
CA PHE A 129 25.06 25.18 -12.12
C PHE A 129 25.14 26.66 -12.44
N TYR A 130 24.40 27.50 -11.72
CA TYR A 130 24.44 28.95 -11.87
C TYR A 130 25.85 29.51 -11.58
N LEU A 131 26.51 29.03 -10.53
CA LEU A 131 27.86 29.47 -10.15
C LEU A 131 28.94 29.00 -11.13
N LEU A 132 28.80 27.79 -11.68
CA LEU A 132 29.81 27.16 -12.54
C LEU A 132 29.81 27.70 -13.99
N ASN A 133 28.92 28.65 -14.34
CA ASN A 133 28.79 29.23 -15.69
C ASN A 133 28.74 28.17 -16.81
N VAL A 134 28.07 27.04 -16.54
CA VAL A 134 27.87 25.96 -17.51
C VAL A 134 26.92 26.42 -18.62
N GLU A 135 27.02 25.79 -19.80
CA GLU A 135 26.13 26.06 -20.92
C GLU A 135 24.65 25.97 -20.51
N ARG A 136 23.88 27.02 -20.81
CA ARG A 136 22.47 27.16 -20.40
C ARG A 136 21.59 25.98 -20.85
N SER A 137 21.91 25.36 -22.00
CA SER A 137 21.17 24.22 -22.54
C SER A 137 21.25 23.00 -21.61
N ILE A 138 22.45 22.67 -21.13
CA ILE A 138 22.73 21.52 -20.25
C ILE A 138 22.11 21.77 -18.87
N VAL A 139 22.22 23.00 -18.35
CA VAL A 139 21.61 23.38 -17.06
C VAL A 139 20.09 23.23 -17.10
N ALA A 140 19.46 23.67 -18.20
CA ALA A 140 18.02 23.57 -18.38
C ALA A 140 17.57 22.11 -18.46
N LEU A 141 18.30 21.26 -19.20
CA LEU A 141 18.01 19.83 -19.29
C LEU A 141 18.09 19.15 -17.92
N ALA A 142 19.19 19.34 -17.19
CA ALA A 142 19.39 18.74 -15.87
C ALA A 142 18.33 19.20 -14.86
N THR A 143 18.02 20.51 -14.85
CA THR A 143 17.01 21.07 -13.95
C THR A 143 15.61 20.54 -14.29
N TYR A 144 15.26 20.46 -15.58
CA TYR A 144 13.98 19.89 -16.02
C TYR A 144 13.84 18.42 -15.61
N SER A 145 14.88 17.60 -15.81
CA SER A 145 14.88 16.19 -15.38
C SER A 145 14.68 16.04 -13.88
N CYS A 146 15.27 16.92 -13.06
CA CYS A 146 15.07 16.92 -11.60
C CYS A 146 13.63 17.33 -11.21
N LEU A 147 13.04 18.29 -11.91
CA LEU A 147 11.65 18.70 -11.69
C LEU A 147 10.67 17.57 -12.06
N VAL A 148 10.88 16.90 -13.19
CA VAL A 148 10.09 15.73 -13.57
C VAL A 148 10.21 14.63 -12.52
N MET A 149 11.44 14.33 -12.07
CA MET A 149 11.66 13.36 -10.99
C MET A 149 10.88 13.73 -9.72
N THR A 150 10.95 14.99 -9.28
CA THR A 150 10.26 15.48 -8.08
C THR A 150 8.74 15.23 -8.15
N ASN A 151 8.14 15.52 -9.30
CA ASN A 151 6.69 15.35 -9.48
C ASN A 151 6.24 13.89 -9.52
N MET A 152 7.12 12.97 -9.90
CA MET A 152 6.77 11.55 -10.08
C MET A 152 6.94 10.72 -8.82
N LEU A 153 7.77 11.16 -7.86
CA LEU A 153 8.04 10.43 -6.63
C LEU A 153 6.78 10.08 -5.81
N PRO A 154 5.80 10.99 -5.61
CA PRO A 154 4.55 10.64 -4.92
C PRO A 154 3.76 9.53 -5.61
N PHE A 155 3.67 9.58 -6.93
CA PHE A 155 2.96 8.57 -7.71
C PHE A 155 3.64 7.20 -7.61
N VAL A 156 4.98 7.16 -7.60
CA VAL A 156 5.74 5.92 -7.39
C VAL A 156 5.40 5.28 -6.04
N VAL A 157 5.33 6.06 -4.96
CA VAL A 157 4.99 5.56 -3.62
C VAL A 157 3.59 4.96 -3.61
N THR A 158 2.59 5.69 -4.13
CA THR A 158 1.20 5.24 -4.15
C THR A 158 1.00 4.02 -5.08
N ASP A 159 1.64 4.00 -6.24
CA ASP A 159 1.57 2.84 -7.14
C ASP A 159 2.25 1.61 -6.52
N SER A 160 3.30 1.81 -5.71
CA SER A 160 4.02 0.73 -5.02
C SER A 160 3.20 0.11 -3.89
N THR A 161 2.48 0.92 -3.10
CA THR A 161 1.57 0.40 -2.07
C THR A 161 0.40 -0.37 -2.71
N LEU A 162 -0.18 0.17 -3.79
CA LEU A 162 -1.23 -0.52 -4.55
C LEU A 162 -0.73 -1.85 -5.12
N ALA A 163 0.43 -1.86 -5.77
CA ALA A 163 1.03 -3.09 -6.32
C ALA A 163 1.30 -4.13 -5.22
N SER A 164 1.77 -3.70 -4.05
CA SER A 164 2.00 -4.59 -2.90
C SER A 164 0.71 -5.27 -2.44
N ARG A 165 -0.39 -4.50 -2.35
CA ARG A 165 -1.70 -5.03 -1.94
C ARG A 165 -2.24 -6.05 -2.93
N LEU A 166 -2.12 -5.77 -4.23
CA LEU A 166 -2.53 -6.70 -5.27
C LEU A 166 -1.70 -8.00 -5.26
N LEU A 167 -0.42 -7.90 -4.95
CA LEU A 167 0.43 -9.07 -4.81
C LEU A 167 0.03 -9.92 -3.60
N GLU A 168 -0.30 -9.30 -2.48
CA GLU A 168 -0.77 -10.00 -1.28
C GLU A 168 -2.11 -10.69 -1.53
N THR A 169 -3.07 -10.03 -2.20
CA THR A 169 -4.35 -10.66 -2.55
C THR A 169 -4.17 -11.82 -3.52
N ALA A 170 -3.32 -11.66 -4.55
CA ALA A 170 -2.99 -12.75 -5.47
C ALA A 170 -2.31 -13.92 -4.74
N GLY A 171 -1.39 -13.65 -3.80
CA GLY A 171 -0.76 -14.67 -2.97
C GLY A 171 -1.78 -15.46 -2.14
N ARG A 172 -2.78 -14.77 -1.56
CA ARG A 172 -3.90 -15.42 -0.86
C ARG A 172 -4.73 -16.31 -1.78
N MET A 173 -5.00 -15.88 -3.01
CA MET A 173 -5.76 -16.69 -3.97
C MET A 173 -5.02 -17.97 -4.37
N ILE A 174 -3.71 -17.88 -4.60
CA ILE A 174 -2.87 -19.03 -4.92
C ILE A 174 -2.86 -20.01 -3.75
N LEU A 175 -2.68 -19.50 -2.52
CA LEU A 175 -2.70 -20.33 -1.31
C LEU A 175 -4.04 -21.08 -1.16
N THR A 176 -5.17 -20.43 -1.44
CA THR A 176 -6.48 -21.09 -1.44
C THR A 176 -6.59 -22.19 -2.50
N GLY A 177 -5.89 -22.05 -3.63
CA GLY A 177 -5.84 -23.07 -4.69
C GLY A 177 -4.98 -24.30 -4.35
N GLU A 178 -4.02 -24.15 -3.45
CA GLU A 178 -3.12 -25.24 -2.99
C GLU A 178 -3.64 -25.99 -1.76
N LEU A 179 -4.73 -25.51 -1.13
CA LEU A 179 -5.36 -26.22 -0.01
C LEU A 179 -5.83 -27.61 -0.48
N PRO A 180 -5.63 -28.67 0.32
CA PRO A 180 -6.12 -30.00 -0.02
C PRO A 180 -7.62 -29.90 -0.26
N GLN A 181 -8.09 -30.35 -1.43
CA GLN A 181 -9.51 -30.45 -1.70
C GLN A 181 -10.14 -31.29 -0.60
N GLU A 182 -11.03 -30.67 0.18
CA GLU A 182 -11.93 -31.36 1.11
C GLU A 182 -12.74 -32.36 0.27
N THR A 183 -12.21 -33.57 0.14
CA THR A 183 -12.88 -34.67 -0.53
C THR A 183 -14.09 -34.98 0.34
N SER A 184 -15.28 -34.66 -0.17
CA SER A 184 -16.59 -34.82 0.49
C SER A 184 -16.88 -36.23 1.01
N ALA A 185 -16.00 -37.21 0.78
CA ALA A 185 -16.05 -38.56 1.31
C ALA A 185 -15.78 -38.66 2.83
N ASN A 186 -15.05 -37.72 3.44
CA ASN A 186 -14.77 -37.77 4.88
C ASN A 186 -15.87 -37.11 5.75
N LEU A 187 -16.72 -36.25 5.18
CA LEU A 187 -17.86 -35.67 5.90
C LEU A 187 -19.03 -36.65 6.07
N ILE A 188 -19.14 -37.70 5.24
CA ILE A 188 -20.14 -38.75 5.42
C ILE A 188 -19.78 -39.65 6.62
N ASN A 189 -18.49 -39.85 6.90
CA ASN A 189 -18.03 -40.60 8.09
C ASN A 189 -17.94 -39.74 9.36
N SER A 190 -17.76 -38.42 9.24
CA SER A 190 -17.73 -37.50 10.39
C SER A 190 -19.12 -36.95 10.77
N GLY A 191 -20.20 -37.48 10.21
CA GLY A 191 -21.57 -37.27 10.71
C GLY A 191 -21.83 -37.91 12.09
N VAL A 192 -20.81 -38.47 12.75
CA VAL A 192 -20.92 -39.16 14.04
C VAL A 192 -20.13 -38.50 15.17
N ASP A 193 -19.18 -37.59 14.91
CA ASP A 193 -18.38 -37.00 15.99
C ASP A 193 -18.76 -35.56 16.32
N ASN A 194 -19.44 -35.45 17.47
CA ASN A 194 -19.92 -34.26 18.20
C ASN A 194 -18.86 -33.17 18.52
N ASN A 195 -17.69 -33.19 17.88
CA ASN A 195 -16.58 -32.28 18.16
C ASN A 195 -16.46 -31.10 17.17
N ALA A 196 -17.13 -31.15 16.02
CA ALA A 196 -17.14 -30.03 15.06
C ALA A 196 -17.82 -28.76 15.63
N CYS A 197 -18.82 -28.93 16.51
CA CYS A 197 -19.48 -27.81 17.19
C CYS A 197 -18.54 -27.09 18.17
N LYS A 198 -17.51 -27.78 18.71
CA LYS A 198 -16.53 -27.19 19.63
C LYS A 198 -15.47 -26.35 18.91
N LEU A 199 -15.16 -26.67 17.65
CA LEU A 199 -14.14 -25.94 16.88
C LEU A 199 -14.66 -24.58 16.39
N ILE A 200 -15.93 -24.49 16.00
CA ILE A 200 -16.57 -23.23 15.61
C ILE A 200 -16.69 -22.28 16.82
N HIS A 201 -16.99 -22.83 18.00
CA HIS A 201 -17.07 -22.03 19.23
C HIS A 201 -15.69 -21.56 19.74
N LEU A 202 -14.59 -22.26 19.41
CA LEU A 202 -13.23 -21.85 19.77
C LEU A 202 -12.64 -20.79 18.84
N VAL A 203 -13.00 -20.81 17.56
CA VAL A 203 -12.62 -19.74 16.61
C VAL A 203 -13.34 -18.42 16.95
N TYR A 204 -14.55 -18.49 17.51
CA TYR A 204 -15.31 -17.30 17.93
C TYR A 204 -14.97 -16.79 19.36
N SER A 205 -14.41 -17.64 20.22
CA SER A 205 -14.06 -17.30 21.62
C SER A 205 -12.62 -16.77 21.78
N GLY A 206 -11.85 -16.67 20.69
CA GLY A 206 -10.47 -16.17 20.68
C GLY A 206 -10.32 -14.74 20.15
N ILE A 207 -11.42 -14.00 20.02
CA ILE A 207 -11.46 -12.54 19.78
C ILE A 207 -11.63 -11.82 21.11
#